data_AF-A0A556QLK2-F1
#
_entry.id   AF-A0A556QLK2-F1
#
_cell.length_a   1.000
_cell.length_b   1.000
_cell.length_c   1.000
_cell.angle_alpha   90.00
_cell.angle_beta   90.00
_cell.angle_gamma   90.00
#
_symmetry.space_group_name_H-M   'P 1'
#
loop_
_entity.id
_entity.type
_entity.pdbx_description
1 polymer ?
#
loop_
_entity_poly.entity_id
_entity_poly.type
_entity_poly.pdbx_seq_one_letter_code
_entity_poly.pdbx_strand_id
1 'polypeptide(L)'
;MPKTKAPATTSNKYVFALLIDTVCQGPMPSWYDENGDPVIYSTRRKAQEEIADTQMEYWRQFMALERPFEDAANIDDYIVKVRRLADRTIQTKDGRIFGKQH
;
A
#
# COMPACT_ATOMS: atom_id res chain seq x y z
N MET A 1 -40.31 -15.82 13.01
CA MET A 1 -39.33 -16.14 11.95
C MET A 1 -38.13 -15.20 12.09
N PRO A 2 -36.90 -15.69 12.32
CA PRO A 2 -35.75 -14.79 12.29
C PRO A 2 -35.39 -14.50 10.82
N LYS A 3 -35.17 -13.22 10.51
CA LYS A 3 -34.73 -12.77 9.19
C LYS A 3 -33.27 -13.20 9.00
N THR A 4 -33.04 -14.18 8.13
CA THR A 4 -31.70 -14.56 7.68
C THR A 4 -31.07 -13.35 6.98
N LYS A 5 -30.01 -12.76 7.58
CA LYS A 5 -29.13 -11.83 6.86
C LYS A 5 -28.52 -12.61 5.70
N ALA A 6 -28.74 -12.14 4.47
CA ALA A 6 -28.03 -12.65 3.30
C ALA A 6 -26.51 -12.55 3.57
N PRO A 7 -25.71 -13.55 3.16
CA PRO A 7 -24.26 -13.48 3.34
C PRO A 7 -23.74 -12.26 2.58
N ALA A 8 -22.89 -11.46 3.24
CA ALA A 8 -22.22 -10.33 2.62
C ALA A 8 -21.39 -10.86 1.44
N THR A 9 -21.86 -10.60 0.22
CA THR A 9 -21.20 -11.01 -1.02
C THR A 9 -19.81 -10.38 -1.04
N THR A 10 -18.82 -11.17 -0.66
CA THR A 10 -17.43 -10.76 -0.53
C THR A 10 -16.86 -10.57 -1.93
N SER A 11 -16.86 -9.32 -2.42
CA SER A 11 -16.15 -8.97 -3.65
C SER A 11 -14.65 -9.13 -3.38
N ASN A 12 -14.12 -10.33 -3.66
CA ASN A 12 -12.71 -10.67 -3.51
C ASN A 12 -11.91 -10.05 -4.68
N LYS A 13 -11.77 -8.73 -4.68
CA LYS A 13 -11.03 -8.02 -5.72
C LYS A 13 -9.55 -8.03 -5.39
N TYR A 14 -8.75 -8.56 -6.31
CA TYR A 14 -7.30 -8.39 -6.24
C TYR A 14 -6.91 -7.00 -6.73
N VAL A 15 -6.04 -6.35 -5.95
CA VAL A 15 -5.50 -5.01 -6.18
C VAL A 15 -4.00 -5.02 -5.91
N PHE A 16 -3.34 -3.87 -6.02
CA PHE A 16 -1.92 -3.70 -5.74
C PHE A 16 -1.72 -2.73 -4.57
N ALA A 17 -0.70 -2.95 -3.77
CA ALA A 17 -0.27 -2.04 -2.70
C ALA A 17 1.26 -1.90 -2.75
N LEU A 18 1.76 -0.78 -2.23
CA LEU A 18 3.18 -0.56 -2.00
C LEU A 18 3.50 -0.98 -0.56
N LEU A 19 4.53 -1.80 -0.40
CA LEU A 19 5.05 -2.19 0.90
C LEU A 19 6.52 -1.79 0.99
N ILE A 20 6.98 -1.58 2.22
CA ILE A 20 8.39 -1.49 2.61
C ILE A 20 8.73 -2.64 3.55
N ASP A 21 9.98 -3.12 3.48
CA ASP A 21 10.50 -4.05 4.45
C ASP A 21 11.04 -3.28 5.67
N THR A 22 10.40 -3.47 6.81
CA THR A 22 10.87 -2.90 8.08
C THR A 22 11.72 -3.92 8.85
N VAL A 23 12.75 -3.44 9.55
CA VAL A 23 13.69 -4.29 10.29
C VAL A 23 12.98 -5.18 11.34
N CYS A 24 11.99 -4.63 12.05
CA CYS A 24 11.35 -5.32 13.18
C CYS A 24 9.99 -5.95 12.84
N GLN A 25 9.21 -5.37 11.92
CA GLN A 25 7.85 -5.82 11.62
C GLN A 25 7.76 -6.57 10.29
N GLY A 26 8.84 -6.57 9.50
CA GLY A 26 8.87 -7.10 8.14
C GLY A 26 8.07 -6.20 7.18
N PRO A 27 7.47 -6.78 6.14
CA PRO A 27 6.62 -6.07 5.18
C PRO A 27 5.50 -5.27 5.85
N MET A 28 5.44 -3.97 5.58
CA MET A 28 4.38 -3.07 6.02
C MET A 28 3.91 -2.20 4.85
N PRO A 29 2.61 -1.82 4.77
CA PRO A 29 2.17 -0.84 3.78
C PRO A 29 2.95 0.45 3.91
N SER A 30 3.46 0.96 2.79
CA SER A 30 4.24 2.20 2.75
C SER A 30 3.38 3.43 3.03
N TRP A 31 2.10 3.37 2.63
CA TRP A 31 1.20 4.51 2.63
C TRP A 31 -0.18 4.15 3.16
N TYR A 32 -0.75 5.09 3.91
CA TYR A 32 -2.12 5.04 4.43
C TYR A 32 -2.88 6.29 3.96
N ASP A 33 -4.15 6.11 3.59
CA ASP A 33 -5.03 7.21 3.19
C ASP A 33 -5.51 8.03 4.40
N GLU A 34 -6.27 9.10 4.13
CA GLU A 34 -6.83 9.99 5.17
C GLU A 34 -7.74 9.28 6.19
N ASN A 35 -8.25 8.09 5.86
CA ASN A 35 -9.08 7.28 6.76
C ASN A 35 -8.24 6.28 7.57
N GLY A 36 -6.92 6.31 7.40
CA GLY A 36 -5.97 5.37 7.96
C GLY A 36 -5.91 4.03 7.23
N ASP A 37 -6.57 3.84 6.08
CA ASP A 37 -6.55 2.56 5.36
C ASP A 37 -5.31 2.45 4.45
N PRO A 38 -4.73 1.25 4.24
CA PRO A 38 -3.66 1.07 3.27
C PRO A 38 -4.07 1.53 1.86
N VAL A 39 -3.22 2.35 1.25
CA VAL A 39 -3.41 2.82 -0.14
C VAL A 39 -3.33 1.64 -1.10
N ILE A 40 -4.27 1.61 -2.06
CA ILE A 40 -4.35 0.54 -3.07
C ILE A 40 -4.49 1.08 -4.49
N TYR A 41 -3.95 0.33 -5.44
CA TYR A 41 -3.97 0.64 -6.87
C TYR A 41 -4.73 -0.44 -7.64
N SER A 42 -5.52 -0.01 -8.61
CA SER A 42 -6.32 -0.92 -9.45
C SER A 42 -5.46 -1.77 -10.39
N THR A 43 -4.28 -1.29 -10.77
CA THR A 43 -3.35 -1.96 -11.69
C THR A 43 -1.92 -1.80 -11.20
N ARG A 44 -1.04 -2.73 -11.59
CA ARG A 44 0.39 -2.64 -11.32
C ARG A 44 0.99 -1.36 -11.90
N ARG A 45 0.55 -0.97 -13.11
CA ARG A 45 1.00 0.25 -13.78
C ARG A 45 0.77 1.51 -12.94
N LYS A 46 -0.41 1.66 -12.34
CA LYS A 46 -0.69 2.81 -11.46
C LYS A 46 0.22 2.85 -10.24
N ALA A 47 0.54 1.69 -9.66
CA ALA A 47 1.50 1.61 -8.55
C ALA A 47 2.93 1.94 -9.00
N GLN A 48 3.31 1.59 -10.25
CA GLN A 48 4.60 1.99 -10.82
C GLN A 48 4.68 3.49 -11.09
N GLU A 49 3.59 4.08 -11.59
CA GLU A 49 3.46 5.53 -11.80
C GLU A 49 3.64 6.27 -10.46
N GLU A 50 3.02 5.81 -9.36
CA GLU A 50 3.23 6.39 -8.02
C GLU A 50 4.69 6.33 -7.56
N ILE A 51 5.35 5.17 -7.70
CA ILE A 51 6.77 5.02 -7.33
C ILE A 51 7.61 6.01 -8.15
N ALA A 52 7.33 6.14 -9.45
CA ALA A 52 8.05 7.06 -10.31
C ALA A 52 7.83 8.52 -9.91
N ASP A 53 6.59 8.91 -9.62
CA ASP A 53 6.25 10.27 -9.18
C ASP A 53 6.91 10.61 -7.83
N THR A 54 6.86 9.68 -6.88
CA THR A 54 7.54 9.80 -5.57
C THR A 54 9.05 9.95 -5.75
N GLN A 55 9.65 9.11 -6.60
CA GLN A 55 11.06 9.14 -6.89
C GLN A 55 11.49 10.45 -7.57
N MET A 56 10.68 10.98 -8.49
CA MET A 56 10.90 12.29 -9.10
C MET A 56 10.86 13.42 -8.07
N GLU A 57 9.95 13.35 -7.09
CA GLU A 57 9.87 14.32 -6.01
C GLU A 57 11.10 14.26 -5.09
N TYR A 58 11.59 13.06 -4.76
CA TYR A 58 12.83 12.90 -4.00
C TYR A 58 14.03 13.53 -4.72
N TRP A 59 14.09 13.42 -6.05
CA TRP A 59 15.13 14.09 -6.84
C TRP A 59 15.01 15.61 -6.79
N ARG A 60 13.79 16.16 -6.82
CA ARG A 60 13.59 17.61 -6.65
C ARG A 60 14.05 18.08 -5.28
N GLN A 61 13.73 17.35 -4.21
CA GLN A 61 14.17 17.66 -2.85
C GLN A 61 15.70 17.63 -2.71
N PHE A 62 16.35 16.63 -3.33
CA PHE A 62 17.82 16.59 -3.36
C PHE A 62 18.42 17.81 -4.05
N MET A 63 17.90 18.20 -5.21
CA MET A 63 18.36 19.38 -5.94
C MET A 63 18.12 20.69 -5.16
N ALA A 64 17.12 20.70 -4.29
CA ALA A 64 16.83 21.80 -3.37
C ALA A 64 17.64 21.77 -2.06
N LEU A 65 18.53 20.77 -1.89
CA LEU A 65 19.31 20.52 -0.66
C LEU A 65 18.46 20.15 0.57
N GLU A 66 17.22 19.69 0.36
CA GLU A 66 16.28 19.30 1.42
C GLU A 66 16.37 17.80 1.77
N ARG A 67 17.05 17.01 0.93
CA ARG A 67 17.24 15.57 1.08
C ARG A 67 18.68 15.18 0.66
N PRO A 68 19.38 14.29 1.38
CA PRO A 68 20.69 13.81 0.94
C PRO A 68 20.56 12.90 -0.29
N PHE A 69 21.66 12.74 -1.04
CA PHE A 69 21.67 11.96 -2.27
C PHE A 69 21.24 10.51 -2.03
N GLU A 70 21.74 9.89 -0.96
CA GLU A 70 21.48 8.49 -0.61
C GLU A 70 20.00 8.22 -0.35
N ASP A 71 19.30 9.15 0.31
CA ASP A 71 17.87 9.05 0.58
C ASP A 71 17.02 9.41 -0.64
N ALA A 72 17.59 10.17 -1.59
CA ALA A 72 16.93 10.47 -2.85
C ALA A 72 17.11 9.34 -3.87
N ALA A 73 18.25 8.67 -3.88
CA ALA A 73 18.57 7.63 -4.86
C ALA A 73 17.90 6.28 -4.59
N ASN A 74 17.35 6.08 -3.39
CA ASN A 74 16.76 4.83 -2.96
C ASN A 74 15.26 5.01 -2.69
N ILE A 75 14.48 4.05 -3.19
CA ILE A 75 13.07 3.88 -2.83
C ILE A 75 12.87 2.42 -2.43
N ASP A 76 12.46 2.21 -1.18
CA ASP A 76 12.28 0.87 -0.61
C ASP A 76 10.92 0.25 -0.98
N ASP A 77 10.05 1.03 -1.62
CA ASP A 77 8.71 0.61 -2.01
C ASP A 77 8.75 -0.50 -3.07
N TYR A 78 8.07 -1.61 -2.79
CA TYR A 78 7.84 -2.67 -3.76
C TYR A 78 6.36 -3.01 -3.91
N ILE A 79 5.97 -3.38 -5.13
CA ILE A 79 4.58 -3.60 -5.49
C ILE A 79 4.16 -5.03 -5.17
N VAL A 80 3.15 -5.19 -4.32
CA VAL A 80 2.55 -6.48 -3.97
C VAL A 80 1.12 -6.57 -4.47
N LYS A 81 0.77 -7.71 -5.08
CA LYS A 81 -0.63 -8.04 -5.39
C LYS A 81 -1.30 -8.55 -4.12
N VAL A 82 -2.38 -7.90 -3.70
CA VAL A 82 -3.10 -8.20 -2.46
C VAL A 82 -4.59 -8.41 -2.74
N ARG A 83 -5.26 -9.09 -1.80
CA ARG A 83 -6.71 -9.26 -1.79
C ARG A 83 -7.33 -8.16 -0.94
N ARG A 84 -8.26 -7.37 -1.49
CA ARG A 84 -9.02 -6.39 -0.70
C ARG A 84 -10.19 -7.10 -0.03
N LEU A 85 -10.28 -6.99 1.29
CA LEU A 85 -11.36 -7.58 2.09
C LEU A 85 -12.51 -6.58 2.26
N ALA A 86 -13.68 -7.09 2.69
CA ALA A 86 -14.92 -6.31 2.81
C ALA A 86 -14.84 -5.21 3.89
N ASP A 87 -14.02 -5.44 4.92
CA ASP A 87 -13.74 -4.50 6.02
C ASP A 87 -12.66 -3.47 5.67
N ARG A 88 -12.32 -3.34 4.38
CA ARG A 88 -11.30 -2.43 3.85
C ARG A 88 -9.86 -2.79 4.21
N THR A 89 -9.60 -3.91 4.90
CA THR A 89 -8.25 -4.43 5.07
C THR A 89 -7.71 -5.07 3.78
N ILE A 90 -6.40 -5.21 3.68
CA ILE A 90 -5.73 -5.93 2.59
C ILE A 90 -5.03 -7.17 3.12
N GLN A 91 -5.06 -8.25 2.33
CA GLN A 91 -4.37 -9.49 2.65
C GLN A 91 -3.35 -9.85 1.57
N THR A 92 -2.12 -10.11 1.97
CA THR A 92 -1.04 -10.58 1.10
C THR A 92 -1.15 -12.09 0.82
N LYS A 93 -0.34 -12.58 -0.13
CA LYS A 93 -0.34 -14.02 -0.50
C LYS A 93 0.09 -14.94 0.65
N ASP A 94 1.01 -14.48 1.49
CA ASP A 94 1.48 -15.17 2.70
C ASP A 94 0.52 -15.03 3.89
N GLY A 95 -0.62 -14.36 3.70
CA GLY A 95 -1.72 -14.34 4.67
C GLY A 95 -1.65 -13.20 5.68
N ARG A 96 -0.64 -12.32 5.63
CA ARG A 96 -0.59 -11.10 6.45
C ARG A 96 -1.76 -10.18 6.10
N ILE A 97 -2.35 -9.58 7.13
CA ILE A 97 -3.49 -8.67 6.99
C ILE A 97 -3.08 -7.30 7.52
N PHE A 98 -3.32 -6.27 6.72
CA PHE A 98 -3.08 -4.88 7.08
C PHE A 98 -4.39 -4.09 7.05
N GLY A 99 -4.65 -3.37 8.13
CA GLY A 99 -5.84 -2.54 8.31
C GLY A 99 -5.46 -1.14 8.74
N LYS A 100 -6.38 -0.47 9.44
CA LYS A 100 -6.19 0.92 9.83
C LYS A 100 -4.98 1.11 10.76
N GLN A 101 -4.18 2.15 10.50
CA GLN A 101 -3.29 2.70 11.52
C GLN A 101 -4.05 3.75 12.35
N HIS A 102 -3.85 3.68 13.67
CA HIS A 102 -4.40 4.59 14.67
C HIS A 102 -3.38 5.66 15.04
#